data_AF-A0A090VQA4-F1
#
_entry.id   AF-A0A090VQA4-F1
#
_cell.length_a   1.000
_cell.length_b   1.000
_cell.length_c   1.000
_cell.angle_alpha   90.00
_cell.angle_beta   90.00
_cell.angle_gamma   90.00
#
_symmetry.space_group_name_H-M   'P 1'
#
loop_
_entity.id
_entity.type
_entity.pdbx_description
1 polymer ?
#
loop_
_entity_poly.entity_id
_entity_poly.type
_entity_poly.pdbx_seq_one_letter_code
_entity_poly.pdbx_strand_id
1 'polypeptide(L)'
;MKTTPEHNERIRTMKFFSVYPHYVSKVEKKGRTKEELHQVITWLTGFDDAKIEEMIDRKATFEAFFKEANLNPNAELIKGVICGYRIEEIENELTKQCRYLDKLVDELAKGKKMEKILRSN
;
A
#
# COMPACT_ATOMS: atom_id res chain seq x y z
N MET A 1 -2.18 -18.36 3.68
CA MET A 1 -0.86 -18.65 4.29
C MET A 1 -0.73 -17.84 5.57
N LYS A 2 -0.04 -18.35 6.60
CA LYS A 2 0.33 -17.54 7.78
C LYS A 2 1.64 -16.80 7.47
N THR A 3 1.77 -15.57 7.92
CA THR A 3 3.03 -14.81 7.80
C THR A 3 4.07 -15.44 8.72
N THR A 4 5.29 -15.69 8.22
CA THR A 4 6.40 -16.17 9.06
C THR A 4 7.23 -14.99 9.57
N PRO A 5 7.98 -15.13 10.67
CA PRO A 5 8.86 -14.09 11.18
C PRO A 5 9.86 -13.57 10.12
N GLU A 6 10.42 -14.48 9.31
CA GLU A 6 11.37 -14.14 8.24
C GLU A 6 10.70 -13.32 7.12
N HIS A 7 9.41 -13.58 6.84
CA HIS A 7 8.64 -12.76 5.90
C HIS A 7 8.46 -11.34 6.43
N ASN A 8 8.14 -11.19 7.71
CA ASN A 8 7.94 -9.89 8.34
C ASN A 8 9.25 -9.08 8.37
N GLU A 9 10.39 -9.74 8.62
CA GLU A 9 11.70 -9.08 8.61
C GLU A 9 12.11 -8.64 7.20
N ARG A 10 11.80 -9.45 6.18
CA ARG A 10 11.98 -9.06 4.77
C ARG A 10 11.14 -7.85 4.39
N ILE A 11 9.88 -7.79 4.83
CA ILE A 11 9.02 -6.62 4.60
C ILE A 11 9.59 -5.38 5.28
N ARG A 12 10.10 -5.52 6.52
CA ARG A 12 10.70 -4.41 7.28
C ARG A 12 11.89 -3.76 6.56
N THR A 13 12.77 -4.58 6.00
CA THR A 13 13.99 -4.13 5.30
C THR A 13 13.74 -3.76 3.84
N MET A 14 12.52 -4.00 3.33
CA MET A 14 12.17 -3.72 1.95
C MET A 14 12.08 -2.20 1.70
N LYS A 15 12.71 -1.78 0.61
CA LYS A 15 12.83 -0.39 0.20
C LYS A 15 11.59 0.04 -0.59
N PHE A 16 10.86 1.01 -0.08
CA PHE A 16 9.65 1.53 -0.71
C PHE A 16 9.93 2.04 -2.12
N PHE A 17 11.01 2.81 -2.29
CA PHE A 17 11.40 3.37 -3.60
C PHE A 17 11.65 2.30 -4.66
N SER A 18 12.08 1.10 -4.28
CA SER A 18 12.32 0.01 -5.23
C SER A 18 11.01 -0.64 -5.68
N VAL A 19 9.99 -0.62 -4.81
CA VAL A 19 8.67 -1.20 -5.10
C VAL A 19 7.76 -0.20 -5.81
N TYR A 20 7.89 1.09 -5.52
CA TYR A 20 7.04 2.15 -6.06
C TYR A 20 6.94 2.14 -7.61
N PRO A 21 8.05 2.05 -8.39
CA PRO A 21 7.98 1.94 -9.85
C PRO A 21 7.16 0.74 -10.34
N HIS A 22 7.16 -0.37 -9.58
CA HIS A 22 6.35 -1.54 -9.90
C HIS A 22 4.86 -1.29 -9.69
N TYR A 23 4.47 -0.48 -8.70
CA TYR A 23 3.08 -0.07 -8.53
C TYR A 23 2.63 0.83 -9.68
N VAL A 24 3.43 1.84 -10.04
CA VAL A 24 3.15 2.74 -11.18
C VAL A 24 2.98 1.93 -12.46
N SER A 25 3.97 1.08 -12.79
CA SER A 25 3.90 0.24 -13.98
C SER A 25 2.69 -0.72 -13.98
N LYS A 26 2.29 -1.24 -12.80
CA LYS A 26 1.12 -2.13 -12.68
C LYS A 26 -0.19 -1.39 -12.99
N VAL A 27 -0.36 -0.15 -12.53
CA VAL A 27 -1.58 0.62 -12.75
C VAL A 27 -1.62 1.19 -14.17
N GLU A 28 -0.50 1.69 -14.69
CA GLU A 28 -0.37 2.20 -16.07
C GLU A 28 -0.66 1.12 -17.11
N LYS A 29 -0.15 -0.09 -16.92
CA LYS A 29 -0.47 -1.26 -17.78
C LYS A 29 -1.97 -1.60 -17.81
N LYS A 30 -2.75 -1.06 -16.87
CA LYS A 30 -4.19 -1.27 -16.74
C LYS A 30 -5.00 -0.01 -17.09
N GLY A 31 -4.35 0.99 -17.70
CA GLY A 31 -4.99 2.22 -18.15
C GLY A 31 -5.32 3.20 -17.03
N ARG A 32 -4.65 3.07 -15.88
CA ARG A 32 -4.76 3.98 -14.72
C ARG A 32 -3.54 4.87 -14.64
N THR A 33 -3.61 5.94 -13.86
CA THR A 33 -2.56 6.96 -13.82
C THR A 33 -1.78 6.98 -12.51
N LYS A 34 -0.61 7.65 -12.52
CA LYS A 34 0.20 7.88 -11.31
C LYS A 34 -0.59 8.70 -10.28
N GLU A 35 -1.39 9.67 -10.72
CA GLU A 35 -2.22 10.51 -9.85
C GLU A 35 -3.27 9.67 -9.10
N GLU A 36 -3.91 8.72 -9.76
CA GLU A 36 -4.83 7.79 -9.08
C GLU A 36 -4.11 6.93 -8.03
N LEU A 37 -2.88 6.49 -8.32
CA LEU A 37 -2.06 5.75 -7.34
C LEU A 37 -1.69 6.64 -6.14
N HIS A 38 -1.30 7.89 -6.40
CA HIS A 38 -1.00 8.88 -5.37
C HIS A 38 -2.21 9.18 -4.49
N GLN A 39 -3.41 9.32 -5.07
CA GLN A 39 -4.66 9.47 -4.31
C GLN A 39 -4.91 8.30 -3.37
N VAL A 40 -4.67 7.06 -3.82
CA VAL A 40 -4.81 5.86 -3.00
C VAL A 40 -3.79 5.83 -1.85
N ILE A 41 -2.53 6.17 -2.13
CA ILE A 41 -1.48 6.23 -1.11
C ILE A 41 -1.80 7.32 -0.09
N THR A 42 -2.20 8.50 -0.55
CA THR A 42 -2.61 9.65 0.26
C THR A 42 -3.76 9.27 1.17
N TRP A 43 -4.80 8.65 0.61
CA TRP A 43 -5.94 8.22 1.41
C TRP A 43 -5.56 7.20 2.47
N LEU A 44 -4.65 6.27 2.18
CA LEU A 44 -4.23 5.24 3.14
C LEU A 44 -3.34 5.80 4.25
N THR A 45 -2.39 6.67 3.90
CA THR A 45 -1.26 7.07 4.78
C THR A 45 -1.32 8.50 5.28
N GLY A 46 -2.20 9.33 4.70
CA GLY A 46 -2.26 10.77 4.95
C GLY A 46 -1.12 11.57 4.30
N PHE A 47 -0.22 10.94 3.54
CA PHE A 47 0.86 11.64 2.85
C PHE A 47 0.37 12.36 1.61
N ASP A 48 0.86 13.57 1.38
CA ASP A 48 0.68 14.25 0.10
C ASP A 48 1.73 13.77 -0.92
N ASP A 49 1.55 14.16 -2.18
CA ASP A 49 2.44 13.79 -3.28
C ASP A 49 3.90 14.19 -2.97
N ALA A 50 4.10 15.35 -2.33
CA ALA A 50 5.42 15.84 -1.93
C ALA A 50 6.09 14.91 -0.91
N LYS A 51 5.35 14.46 0.12
CA LYS A 51 5.86 13.52 1.12
C LYS A 51 6.09 12.13 0.52
N ILE A 52 5.25 11.68 -0.41
CA ILE A 52 5.46 10.43 -1.15
C ILE A 52 6.78 10.51 -1.94
N GLU A 53 7.03 11.60 -2.65
CA GLU A 53 8.27 11.81 -3.40
C GLU A 53 9.50 11.95 -2.48
N GLU A 54 9.38 12.68 -1.36
CA GLU A 54 10.43 12.75 -0.32
C GLU A 54 10.81 11.34 0.17
N MET A 55 9.83 10.48 0.43
CA MET A 55 10.04 9.10 0.89
C MET A 55 10.77 8.24 -0.15
N ILE A 56 10.51 8.48 -1.43
CA ILE A 56 11.20 7.81 -2.55
C ILE A 56 12.65 8.30 -2.62
N ASP A 57 12.87 9.61 -2.58
CA ASP A 57 14.19 10.24 -2.72
C ASP A 57 15.13 9.89 -1.57
N ARG A 58 14.62 9.91 -0.32
CA ARG A 58 15.39 9.49 0.87
C ARG A 58 15.59 7.97 0.96
N LYS A 59 15.08 7.22 -0.01
CA LYS A 59 15.16 5.74 -0.07
C LYS A 59 14.59 5.07 1.19
N ALA A 60 13.44 5.56 1.65
CA ALA A 60 12.78 5.05 2.85
C ALA A 60 12.45 3.55 2.72
N THR A 61 12.51 2.84 3.84
CA THR A 61 11.96 1.48 3.96
C THR A 61 10.46 1.55 4.19
N PHE A 62 9.75 0.44 3.98
CA PHE A 62 8.34 0.35 4.36
C PHE A 62 8.12 0.61 5.85
N GLU A 63 9.05 0.18 6.71
CA GLU A 63 9.00 0.48 8.14
C GLU A 63 9.01 1.99 8.40
N ALA A 64 9.96 2.73 7.82
CA ALA A 64 10.02 4.19 7.98
C ALA A 64 8.80 4.89 7.37
N PHE A 65 8.38 4.43 6.19
CA PHE A 65 7.21 4.94 5.48
C PHE A 65 5.94 4.83 6.34
N PHE A 66 5.63 3.65 6.87
CA PHE A 66 4.43 3.46 7.68
C PHE A 66 4.55 3.97 9.12
N LYS A 67 5.78 4.11 9.64
CA LYS A 67 6.01 4.73 10.95
C LYS A 67 5.72 6.23 10.95
N GLU A 68 5.97 6.91 9.84
CA GLU A 68 5.63 8.34 9.65
C GLU A 68 4.19 8.53 9.14
N ALA A 69 3.56 7.47 8.62
CA ALA A 69 2.21 7.52 8.07
C ALA A 69 1.15 7.62 9.18
N ASN A 70 0.11 8.42 8.93
CA ASN A 70 -1.09 8.42 9.73
C ASN A 70 -2.17 7.60 9.00
N LEU A 71 -2.32 6.34 9.39
CA LEU A 71 -3.25 5.43 8.72
C LEU A 71 -4.69 5.91 8.86
N ASN A 72 -5.39 5.88 7.74
CA ASN A 72 -6.81 6.20 7.73
C ASN A 72 -7.60 5.22 8.62
N PRO A 73 -8.53 5.69 9.46
CA PRO A 73 -9.37 4.80 10.28
C PRO A 73 -10.17 3.80 9.43
N ASN A 74 -10.50 4.16 8.17
CA ASN A 74 -11.20 3.26 7.25
C ASN A 74 -10.27 2.20 6.62
N ALA A 75 -8.96 2.23 6.86
CA ALA A 75 -8.03 1.20 6.37
C ALA A 75 -8.37 -0.19 6.93
N GLU A 76 -8.97 -0.27 8.13
CA GLU A 76 -9.43 -1.54 8.71
C GLU A 76 -10.55 -2.22 7.89
N LEU A 77 -11.27 -1.44 7.06
CA LEU A 77 -12.28 -1.97 6.14
C LEU A 77 -11.66 -2.68 4.93
N ILE A 78 -10.34 -2.59 4.74
CA ILE A 78 -9.62 -3.28 3.67
C ILE A 78 -9.49 -4.76 4.04
N LYS A 79 -10.45 -5.54 3.56
CA LYS A 79 -10.58 -6.97 3.90
C LYS A 79 -10.34 -7.90 2.71
N GLY A 80 -10.25 -9.18 3.01
CA GLY A 80 -10.11 -10.26 2.02
C GLY A 80 -8.67 -10.70 1.80
N VAL A 81 -8.43 -11.31 0.63
CA VAL A 81 -7.16 -11.97 0.31
C VAL A 81 -6.35 -11.15 -0.68
N ILE A 82 -5.04 -11.03 -0.44
CA ILE A 82 -4.05 -10.44 -1.35
C ILE A 82 -2.75 -11.23 -1.25
N CYS A 83 -2.11 -11.50 -2.39
CA CYS A 83 -0.86 -12.28 -2.47
C CYS A 83 -0.90 -13.65 -1.73
N GLY A 84 -2.08 -14.28 -1.57
CA GLY A 84 -2.26 -15.55 -0.85
C GLY A 84 -2.42 -15.43 0.68
N TYR A 85 -2.46 -14.20 1.21
CA TYR A 85 -2.67 -13.90 2.63
C TYR A 85 -4.02 -13.23 2.85
N ARG A 86 -4.72 -13.62 3.91
CA ARG A 86 -5.93 -12.92 4.37
C ARG A 86 -5.49 -11.79 5.27
N ILE A 87 -5.82 -10.56 4.89
CA ILE A 87 -5.33 -9.35 5.56
C ILE A 87 -5.77 -9.29 7.03
N GLU A 88 -7.00 -9.74 7.28
CA GLU A 88 -7.61 -9.77 8.62
C GLU A 88 -6.89 -10.74 9.59
N GLU A 89 -6.17 -11.73 9.07
CA GLU A 89 -5.44 -12.74 9.88
C GLU A 89 -3.96 -12.38 10.06
N ILE A 90 -3.49 -11.26 9.50
CA ILE A 90 -2.09 -10.84 9.64
C ILE A 90 -1.91 -10.18 11.00
N GLU A 91 -1.11 -10.83 11.85
CA GLU A 91 -0.80 -10.34 13.21
C GLU A 91 0.24 -9.21 13.19
N ASN A 92 1.19 -9.24 12.26
CA ASN A 92 2.23 -8.21 12.18
C ASN A 92 1.68 -6.93 11.54
N GLU A 93 1.66 -5.83 12.29
CA GLU A 93 1.10 -4.55 11.86
C GLU A 93 1.74 -4.03 10.56
N LEU A 94 3.07 -4.00 10.48
CA LEU A 94 3.77 -3.50 9.29
C LEU A 94 3.43 -4.33 8.05
N THR A 95 3.43 -5.67 8.17
CA THR A 95 3.03 -6.54 7.07
C THR A 95 1.57 -6.30 6.68
N LYS A 96 0.67 -6.13 7.65
CA LYS A 96 -0.75 -5.84 7.41
C LYS A 96 -0.92 -4.53 6.64
N GLN A 97 -0.19 -3.49 7.04
CA GLN A 97 -0.17 -2.17 6.39
C GLN A 97 0.35 -2.24 4.94
N CYS A 98 1.44 -2.98 4.71
CA CYS A 98 1.94 -3.23 3.36
C CYS A 98 0.89 -3.95 2.49
N ARG A 99 0.18 -4.94 3.07
CA ARG A 99 -0.90 -5.65 2.36
C ARG A 99 -2.13 -4.78 2.10
N TYR A 100 -2.42 -3.80 2.95
CA TYR A 100 -3.44 -2.79 2.64
C TYR A 100 -3.09 -2.02 1.37
N LEU A 101 -1.86 -1.52 1.27
CA LEU A 101 -1.39 -0.82 0.07
C LEU A 101 -1.47 -1.73 -1.17
N ASP A 102 -0.90 -2.94 -1.10
CA ASP A 102 -0.96 -3.91 -2.20
C ASP A 102 -2.40 -4.17 -2.66
N LYS A 103 -3.33 -4.26 -1.72
CA LYS A 103 -4.74 -4.51 -2.00
C LYS A 103 -5.37 -3.33 -2.74
N LEU A 104 -5.15 -2.10 -2.30
CA LEU A 104 -5.71 -0.92 -2.95
C LEU A 104 -5.15 -0.75 -4.36
N VAL A 105 -3.83 -0.95 -4.54
CA VAL A 105 -3.19 -0.92 -5.87
C VAL A 105 -3.74 -2.03 -6.77
N ASP A 106 -3.99 -3.23 -6.24
CA ASP A 106 -4.62 -4.31 -6.97
C ASP A 106 -6.07 -3.99 -7.38
N GLU A 107 -6.83 -3.34 -6.51
CA GLU A 107 -8.18 -2.88 -6.81
C GLU A 107 -8.19 -1.79 -7.90
N LEU A 108 -7.24 -0.85 -7.84
CA LEU A 108 -7.04 0.17 -8.88
C LEU A 108 -6.67 -0.47 -10.22
N ALA A 109 -5.70 -1.39 -10.22
CA ALA A 109 -5.27 -2.14 -11.40
C ALA A 109 -6.36 -3.06 -11.98
N LYS A 110 -7.33 -3.50 -11.16
CA LYS A 110 -8.53 -4.23 -11.60
C LYS A 110 -9.62 -3.32 -12.18
N GLY A 111 -9.38 -2.01 -12.20
CA GLY A 111 -10.32 -1.05 -12.74
C GLY A 111 -11.51 -0.75 -11.84
N LYS A 112 -11.42 -1.02 -10.52
CA LYS A 112 -12.47 -0.58 -9.59
C LYS A 112 -12.57 0.95 -9.57
N LYS A 113 -13.78 1.46 -9.29
CA LYS A 113 -14.01 2.90 -9.10
C LYS A 113 -13.26 3.41 -7.87
N MET A 114 -12.74 4.64 -7.95
CA MET A 114 -11.98 5.27 -6.87
C MET A 114 -12.78 5.33 -5.56
N GLU A 115 -14.04 5.75 -5.60
CA GLU A 115 -14.96 5.77 -4.43
C GLU A 115 -14.99 4.43 -3.69
N LYS A 116 -15.07 3.33 -4.44
CA LYS A 116 -15.02 1.99 -3.86
C LYS A 116 -13.67 1.69 -3.25
N ILE A 117 -12.56 2.08 -3.89
CA ILE A 117 -11.19 1.86 -3.39
C ILE A 117 -10.97 2.62 -2.08
N LEU A 118 -11.35 3.90 -2.05
CA LEU A 118 -11.21 4.80 -0.90
C LEU A 118 -12.26 4.56 0.19
N ARG A 119 -13.15 3.57 0.00
CA ARG A 119 -14.23 3.25 0.95
C ARG A 119 -15.05 4.50 1.32
N SER A 120 -15.12 5.47 0.41
CA SER A 120 -15.92 6.67 0.50
C SER A 120 -17.24 6.32 -0.15
N ASN A 121 -18.24 6.04 0.68
CA ASN A 121 -19.56 5.58 0.27
C ASN A 121 -20.36 6.71 -0.39
#